data_AF-X8HUK4-F1
#
_entry.id   AF-X8HUK4-F1
#
_cell.length_a   1.000
_cell.length_b   1.000
_cell.length_c   1.000
_cell.angle_alpha   90.00
_cell.angle_beta   90.00
_cell.angle_gamma   90.00
#
_symmetry.space_group_name_H-M   'P 1'
#
loop_
_entity.id
_entity.type
_entity.pdbx_description
1 polymer ?
#
loop_
_entity_poly.entity_id
_entity_poly.type
_entity_poly.pdbx_seq_one_letter_code
_entity_poly.pdbx_strand_id
1 'polypeptide(L)' 'MVSALSFSTERTLSYEDTFLDKKTGIVYAIGEKIPYTGVVKNYKIPEGNNVFEGKISFKTGIIDGVVNYIIRMGNFK' A
#
# COMPACT_ATOMS: atom_id res chain seq x y z
N MET A 1 -23.32 14.95 -18.86
CA MET A 1 -23.26 14.37 -17.50
C MET A 1 -21.81 13.99 -17.26
N VAL A 2 -21.09 14.75 -16.42
CA VAL A 2 -19.75 14.35 -15.99
C VAL A 2 -19.96 13.25 -14.95
N SER A 3 -19.68 12.01 -15.35
CA SER A 3 -19.78 10.86 -14.45
C SER A 3 -18.64 10.97 -13.43
N ALA A 4 -18.91 11.60 -12.29
CA ALA A 4 -18.02 11.54 -11.14
C ALA A 4 -18.26 10.20 -10.46
N LEU A 5 -17.48 9.18 -10.85
CA LEU A 5 -17.38 7.92 -10.13
C LEU A 5 -16.91 8.22 -8.69
N SER A 6 -17.86 8.47 -7.79
CA SER A 6 -17.60 8.61 -6.36
C SER A 6 -17.41 7.22 -5.78
N PHE A 7 -16.17 6.73 -5.84
CA PHE A 7 -15.79 5.55 -5.06
C PHE A 7 -15.42 6.01 -3.65
N SER A 8 -16.39 5.94 -2.73
CA SER A 8 -16.14 6.00 -1.28
C SER A 8 -16.04 4.59 -0.68
N THR A 9 -15.38 3.70 -1.42
CA THR A 9 -14.88 2.45 -0.86
C THR A 9 -13.39 2.62 -0.67
N GLU A 10 -12.88 2.23 0.50
CA GLU A 10 -11.46 2.29 0.79
C GLU A 10 -10.71 1.40 -0.23
N ARG A 11 -10.08 2.04 -1.22
CA ARG A 11 -9.41 1.33 -2.31
C ARG A 11 -8.22 0.59 -1.74
N THR A 12 -8.13 -0.72 -1.95
CA THR A 12 -6.98 -1.52 -1.52
C THR A 12 -6.16 -1.95 -2.74
N LEU A 13 -4.85 -1.67 -2.74
CA LEU A 13 -3.89 -2.09 -3.78
C LEU A 13 -2.79 -2.98 -3.20
N SER A 14 -2.10 -3.73 -4.06
CA SER A 14 -0.87 -4.41 -3.66
C SER A 14 0.31 -3.44 -3.76
N TYR A 15 1.39 -3.69 -3.00
CA TYR A 15 2.61 -2.90 -3.09
C TYR A 15 3.14 -2.80 -4.53
N GLU A 16 3.07 -3.90 -5.29
CA GLU A 16 3.50 -3.99 -6.69
C GLU A 16 2.70 -3.09 -7.63
N ASP A 17 1.49 -2.69 -7.25
CA ASP A 17 0.62 -1.77 -8.01
C ASP A 17 0.84 -0.30 -7.64
N THR A 18 1.83 -0.02 -6.78
CA THR A 18 2.15 1.32 -6.29
C THR A 18 3.62 1.65 -6.48
N PHE A 19 3.96 2.94 -6.47
CA PHE A 19 5.34 3.39 -6.47
C PHE A 19 5.53 4.60 -5.55
N LEU A 20 6.74 4.72 -5.00
CA LEU A 20 7.17 5.87 -4.21
C LEU A 20 7.91 6.85 -5.10
N ASP A 21 7.41 8.08 -5.20
CA ASP A 21 8.19 9.16 -5.77
C ASP A 21 9.30 9.56 -4.80
N LYS A 22 10.55 9.23 -5.13
CA LYS A 22 11.71 9.44 -4.22
C LYS A 22 12.04 10.91 -3.98
N LYS A 23 11.56 11.83 -4.82
CA LYS A 23 11.81 13.27 -4.65
C LYS A 23 10.89 13.88 -3.61
N THR A 24 9.62 13.48 -3.63
CA THR A 24 8.55 14.05 -2.79
C THR A 24 8.23 13.16 -1.58
N GLY A 25 8.57 11.87 -1.62
CA GLY A 25 8.19 10.89 -0.62
C GLY A 25 6.72 10.46 -0.70
N ILE A 26 6.04 10.77 -1.81
CA ILE A 26 4.60 10.53 -2.00
C ILE A 26 4.38 9.21 -2.73
N VAL A 27 3.42 8.41 -2.25
CA VAL A 27 2.99 7.16 -2.88
C VAL A 27 1.88 7.41 -3.91
N TYR A 28 2.01 6.75 -5.06
CA TYR A 28 1.06 6.78 -6.18
C TYR A 28 0.72 5.36 -6.61
N ALA A 29 -0.47 5.18 -7.20
CA ALA A 29 -0.78 3.96 -7.95
C ALA A 29 -0.14 4.03 -9.35
N ILE A 30 0.30 2.89 -9.88
CA ILE A 30 0.88 2.83 -11.22
C ILE A 30 -0.14 3.32 -12.26
N GLY A 31 0.29 4.25 -13.11
CA GLY A 31 -0.57 4.87 -14.13
C GLY A 31 -1.41 6.06 -13.65
N GLU A 32 -1.39 6.38 -12.35
CA GLU A 32 -2.08 7.54 -11.80
C GLU A 32 -1.14 8.73 -11.61
N LYS A 33 -1.68 9.93 -11.87
CA LYS A 33 -0.98 11.21 -11.63
C LYS A 33 -1.28 11.79 -10.26
N ILE A 34 -2.35 11.34 -9.61
CA ILE A 34 -2.79 11.87 -8.32
C ILE A 34 -2.24 11.01 -7.17
N PRO A 35 -1.85 11.62 -6.04
CA PRO A 35 -1.36 10.88 -4.88
C PRO A 35 -2.38 9.85 -4.38
N TYR A 36 -1.88 8.68 -4.02
CA TYR A 36 -2.73 7.55 -3.67
C TYR A 36 -3.46 7.77 -2.35
N THR A 37 -4.74 7.39 -2.30
CA THR A 37 -5.54 7.37 -1.06
C THR A 37 -6.22 6.01 -0.96
N GLY A 38 -5.96 5.28 0.12
CA GLY A 38 -6.41 3.90 0.29
C GLY A 38 -5.43 3.05 1.09
N VAL A 39 -5.57 1.74 1.01
CA VAL A 39 -4.73 0.77 1.74
C VAL A 39 -3.82 0.02 0.78
N VAL A 40 -2.52 -0.05 1.07
CA VAL A 40 -1.58 -0.90 0.36
C VAL A 40 -1.29 -2.15 1.19
N LYS A 41 -1.44 -3.34 0.58
CA LYS A 41 -1.14 -4.64 1.18
C LYS A 41 0.07 -5.31 0.51
N ASN A 42 0.49 -6.45 1.06
CA ASN A 42 1.48 -7.34 0.44
C ASN A 42 2.91 -6.76 0.33
N TYR A 43 3.33 -5.92 1.29
CA TYR A 43 4.75 -5.65 1.47
C TYR A 43 5.46 -6.93 1.90
N LYS A 44 6.06 -7.67 0.96
CA LYS A 44 6.89 -8.83 1.26
C LYS A 44 8.31 -8.36 1.51
N ILE A 45 8.67 -8.18 2.77
CA ILE A 45 10.06 -7.95 3.17
C ILE A 45 10.59 -9.29 3.66
N PRO A 46 11.54 -9.92 2.94
CA PRO A 46 12.21 -11.11 3.45
C PRO A 46 13.14 -10.69 4.58
N GLU A 47 12.89 -11.20 5.80
CA GLU A 47 13.80 -11.05 6.93
C GLU A 47 14.11 -12.45 7.48
N GLY A 48 15.22 -13.02 7.01
CA GLY A 48 15.56 -14.42 7.29
C GLY A 48 14.48 -15.37 6.75
N ASN A 49 13.91 -16.20 7.63
CA ASN A 49 12.87 -17.19 7.30
C ASN A 49 11.45 -16.62 7.41
N ASN A 50 11.29 -15.33 7.69
CA ASN A 50 10.00 -14.69 7.90
C ASN A 50 9.57 -13.91 6.64
N VAL A 51 8.30 -14.04 6.30
CA VAL A 51 7.65 -13.15 5.34
C VAL A 51 6.79 -12.20 6.15
N PHE A 52 7.15 -10.92 6.14
CA PHE A 52 6.26 -9.88 6.61
C PHE A 52 5.16 -9.69 5.58
N GLU A 53 3.90 -9.71 6.03
CA GLU A 53 2.77 -9.22 5.23
C GLU A 53 2.20 -8.00 5.94
N GLY A 54 2.48 -6.82 5.38
CA GLY A 54 2.03 -5.54 5.90
C GLY A 54 0.78 -5.00 5.20
N LYS A 55 -0.07 -4.29 5.94
CA LYS A 55 -1.07 -3.35 5.41
C LYS A 55 -0.76 -1.94 5.90
N ILE A 56 -0.69 -0.98 4.98
CA ILE A 56 -0.42 0.44 5.26
C ILE A 56 -1.53 1.29 4.64
N SER A 57 -2.15 2.16 5.45
CA SER A 57 -3.11 3.15 4.96
C SER A 57 -2.40 4.41 4.50
N PHE A 58 -2.84 4.98 3.38
CA PHE A 58 -2.32 6.21 2.80
C PHE A 58 -3.46 7.20 2.53
N LYS A 59 -3.16 8.48 2.72
CA LYS A 59 -4.01 9.61 2.33
C LYS A 59 -3.15 10.64 1.63
N THR A 60 -3.54 11.00 0.41
CA THR A 60 -2.76 11.91 -0.45
C THR A 60 -1.29 11.46 -0.60
N GLY A 61 -1.08 10.14 -0.65
CA GLY A 61 0.22 9.47 -0.80
C GLY A 61 1.12 9.53 0.44
N ILE A 62 0.61 10.03 1.56
CA ILE A 62 1.28 10.05 2.88
C ILE A 62 0.65 8.97 3.75
N ILE A 63 1.42 8.34 4.63
CA ILE A 63 0.92 7.34 5.56
C ILE A 63 -0.14 7.98 6.47
N ASP A 64 -1.35 7.40 6.48
CA ASP A 64 -2.53 7.90 7.18
C ASP A 64 -3.09 6.79 8.08
N GLY A 65 -2.42 6.54 9.22
CA GLY A 65 -2.90 5.63 10.25
C GLY A 65 -1.96 4.50 10.62
N VAL A 66 -2.55 3.34 10.95
CA VAL A 66 -1.87 2.20 11.60
C VAL A 66 -1.25 1.27 10.55
N VAL A 67 0.04 1.00 10.70
CA VAL A 67 0.70 -0.08 9.96
C VAL A 67 0.51 -1.39 10.70
N ASN A 68 -0.18 -2.33 10.08
CA ASN A 68 -0.34 -3.68 10.61
C ASN A 68 0.64 -4.62 9.91
N TYR A 69 1.52 -5.25 10.69
CA TYR A 69 2.41 -6.31 10.20
C TYR A 69 1.94 -7.66 10.74
N ILE A 70 1.81 -8.63 9.84
CA ILE A 70 1.65 -10.04 10.21
C ILE A 70 3.00 -10.71 9.97
N ILE A 71 3.60 -11.23 11.03
CA ILE A 71 4.80 -12.07 10.94
C ILE A 71 4.34 -13.49 10.64
N ARG A 72 4.62 -13.98 9.44
CA ARG A 72 4.51 -15.42 9.16
C ARG A 72 5.87 -16.05 9.39
N MET A 73 6.01 -16.73 10.54
CA MET A 73 7.14 -17.62 10.78
C MET A 73 7.08 -18.75 9.77
N GLY A 74 8.13 -18.88 8.94
CA GLY A 74 8.30 -20.04 8.08
C GLY A 74 8.29 -21.32 8.92
N ASN A 75 7.61 -22.36 8.43
CA ASN A 75 7.61 -23.67 9.08
C ASN A 75 9.06 -24.15 9.22
N PHE A 76 9.57 -24.20 10.46
CA PHE A 76 10.79 -24.92 10.77
C PHE A 76 10.51 -26.40 10.50
N LYS A 77 11.14 -26.94 9.45
CA LYS A 77 11.18 -28.38 9.16
C LYS A 77 12.44 -28.97 9.75
#